data_AF-A0A0B6RYW8-F1
#
_entry.id   AF-A0A0B6RYW8-F1
#
_cell.length_a   1.000
_cell.length_b   1.000
_cell.length_c   1.000
_cell.angle_alpha   90.00
_cell.angle_beta   90.00
_cell.angle_gamma   90.00
#
_symmetry.space_group_name_H-M   'P 1'
#
loop_
_entity.id
_entity.type
_entity.pdbx_description
1 polymer ?
#
loop_
_entity_poly.entity_id
_entity_poly.type
_entity_poly.pdbx_seq_one_letter_code
_entity_poly.pdbx_strand_id
1 'polypeptide(L)'
;MRADAVSPVDDRIDRRGPAPLEPDALIAALGYWRDTLAGLPAALALPVDRCRERPAARVAECIDFEIDPVRHAALRRLAVAHGATMFEVIHAALAIVLGGIAAQHDLAIGTPVRQGGAANSVVLRTDLSGNPSAGELLRRVRTADRAALARRQVPFARLAALFAPASGATHPLFQVMLAVGQVGDDLAWAARAVADGVELAFALRDTYGALIGAIVYAEQWYDRETIESIRARLWQVLDTIASDPSRRFGDMPLLTIDDRERLRSWMRAPGSPGAAGRRTAPVASASPPAVTPACAGPGSDAAADAAARACRRAAAKDAPGEPIAA
;
A
#
# COMPACT_ATOMS: atom_id res chain seq x y z
N MET A 1 -2.44 61.03 18.73
CA MET A 1 -1.98 59.98 19.65
C MET A 1 -3.21 59.24 20.19
N ARG A 2 -3.68 58.24 19.44
CA ARG A 2 -4.77 57.33 19.84
C ARG A 2 -4.16 55.92 19.81
N ALA A 3 -4.23 55.24 20.94
CA ALA A 3 -3.78 53.87 21.10
C ALA A 3 -4.97 52.95 20.79
N ASP A 4 -4.90 52.20 19.70
CA ASP A 4 -5.84 51.13 19.41
C ASP A 4 -5.34 49.84 20.09
N ALA A 5 -6.18 49.32 20.99
CA ALA A 5 -5.99 48.07 21.67
C ALA A 5 -6.30 46.91 20.71
N VAL A 6 -5.28 46.12 20.37
CA VAL A 6 -5.45 44.82 19.72
C VAL A 6 -5.87 43.81 20.79
N SER A 7 -7.09 43.28 20.65
CA SER A 7 -7.63 42.21 21.47
C SER A 7 -6.94 40.88 21.13
N PRO A 8 -6.51 40.07 22.13
CA PRO A 8 -5.89 38.78 21.83
C PRO A 8 -6.96 37.76 21.48
N VAL A 9 -6.86 37.19 20.27
CA VAL A 9 -7.62 36.02 19.84
C VAL A 9 -7.24 34.84 20.73
N ASP A 10 -8.21 34.32 21.47
CA ASP A 10 -8.09 33.18 22.37
C ASP A 10 -7.87 31.90 21.53
N ASP A 11 -6.60 31.50 21.38
CA ASP A 11 -6.16 30.29 20.69
C ASP A 11 -6.35 29.05 21.58
N ARG A 12 -7.60 28.82 21.99
CA ARG A 12 -8.01 27.56 22.61
C ARG A 12 -8.19 26.51 21.52
N ILE A 13 -7.09 25.92 21.10
CA ILE A 13 -7.08 24.60 20.49
C ILE A 13 -7.82 23.67 21.47
N ASP A 14 -9.02 23.26 21.08
CA ASP A 14 -9.82 22.28 21.79
C ASP A 14 -9.00 20.98 21.91
N ARG A 15 -8.47 20.73 23.12
CA ARG A 15 -7.75 19.49 23.47
C ARG A 15 -8.69 18.31 23.69
N ARG A 16 -10.01 18.46 23.49
CA ARG A 16 -10.92 17.32 23.50
C ARG A 16 -10.71 16.57 22.19
N GLY A 17 -10.05 15.42 22.29
CA GLY A 17 -10.07 14.42 21.23
C GLY A 17 -11.52 14.10 20.80
N PRO A 18 -11.70 13.42 19.66
CA PRO A 18 -13.04 13.10 19.14
C PRO A 18 -13.94 12.55 20.26
N ALA A 19 -15.19 13.01 20.28
CA ALA A 19 -16.19 12.49 21.20
C ALA A 19 -16.16 10.95 21.15
N PRO A 20 -16.10 10.27 22.32
CA PRO A 20 -16.11 8.82 22.37
C PRO A 20 -17.34 8.29 21.62
N LEU A 21 -17.18 7.14 20.94
CA LEU A 21 -18.35 6.43 20.44
C LEU A 21 -19.27 6.08 21.61
N GLU A 22 -20.58 6.18 21.40
CA GLU A 22 -21.56 5.63 22.33
C GLU A 22 -21.23 4.15 22.63
N PRO A 23 -21.43 3.67 23.87
CA PRO A 23 -20.99 2.33 24.29
C PRO A 23 -21.42 1.21 23.34
N ASP A 24 -22.67 1.23 22.88
CA ASP A 24 -23.23 0.21 21.97
C ASP A 24 -22.56 0.26 20.59
N ALA A 25 -22.29 1.46 20.07
CA ALA A 25 -21.60 1.64 18.79
C ALA A 25 -20.13 1.16 18.88
N LEU A 26 -19.48 1.38 20.03
CA LEU A 26 -18.13 0.87 20.28
C LEU A 26 -18.10 -0.66 20.35
N ILE A 27 -19.05 -1.28 21.05
CA ILE A 27 -19.16 -2.74 21.14
C ILE A 27 -19.39 -3.35 19.75
N ALA A 28 -20.32 -2.77 18.97
CA ALA A 28 -20.58 -3.22 17.60
C ALA A 28 -19.35 -3.05 16.68
N ALA A 29 -18.60 -1.96 16.84
CA ALA A 29 -17.37 -1.73 16.07
C ALA A 29 -16.28 -2.74 16.44
N LEU A 30 -16.07 -3.03 17.72
CA LEU A 30 -15.10 -4.03 18.19
C LEU A 30 -15.50 -5.45 17.77
N GLY A 31 -16.79 -5.79 17.79
CA GLY A 31 -17.30 -7.06 17.28
C GLY A 31 -16.98 -7.24 15.79
N TYR A 32 -17.23 -6.21 14.98
CA TYR A 32 -16.84 -6.21 13.57
C TYR A 32 -15.33 -6.45 13.39
N TRP A 33 -14.49 -5.73 14.15
CA TRP A 33 -13.04 -5.86 14.00
C TRP A 33 -12.52 -7.22 14.45
N ARG A 34 -13.10 -7.79 15.51
CA ARG A 34 -12.81 -9.16 15.93
C ARG A 34 -13.08 -10.15 14.81
N ASP A 35 -14.26 -10.07 14.19
CA ASP A 35 -14.65 -11.01 13.15
C ASP A 35 -13.86 -10.76 11.85
N THR A 36 -13.62 -9.49 11.52
CA THR A 36 -12.89 -9.07 10.31
C THR A 36 -11.39 -9.35 10.38
N LEU A 37 -10.77 -9.30 11.55
CA LEU A 37 -9.32 -9.54 11.71
C LEU A 37 -9.01 -10.95 12.22
N ALA A 38 -10.03 -11.78 12.46
CA ALA A 38 -9.85 -13.17 12.85
C ALA A 38 -9.06 -13.95 11.78
N GLY A 39 -8.00 -14.62 12.22
CA GLY A 39 -7.15 -15.43 11.34
C GLY A 39 -6.36 -14.64 10.31
N LEU A 40 -6.20 -13.32 10.49
CA LEU A 40 -5.40 -12.50 9.59
C LEU A 40 -3.96 -13.06 9.52
N PRO A 41 -3.39 -13.26 8.31
CA PRO A 41 -2.01 -13.71 8.17
C PRO A 41 -1.02 -12.77 8.86
N ALA A 42 0.01 -13.33 9.47
CA ALA A 42 0.94 -12.54 10.27
C ALA A 42 1.78 -11.56 9.45
N ALA A 43 2.13 -11.95 8.23
CA ALA A 43 2.91 -11.14 7.31
C ALA A 43 2.58 -11.47 5.86
N LEU A 44 2.89 -10.52 4.98
CA LEU A 44 2.86 -10.70 3.54
C LEU A 44 4.24 -11.20 3.11
N ALA A 45 4.29 -12.25 2.30
CA ALA A 45 5.55 -12.78 1.80
C ALA A 45 6.10 -11.92 0.63
N LEU A 46 6.27 -10.61 0.87
CA LEU A 46 6.77 -9.68 -0.14
C LEU A 46 8.25 -9.98 -0.49
N PRO A 47 8.66 -9.81 -1.76
CA PRO A 47 10.04 -10.01 -2.19
C PRO A 47 10.91 -8.90 -1.60
N VAL A 48 11.61 -9.23 -0.51
CA VAL A 48 12.59 -8.35 0.13
C VAL A 48 13.98 -8.68 -0.40
N ASP A 49 14.80 -7.64 -0.60
CA ASP A 49 16.18 -7.77 -1.08
C ASP A 49 17.17 -8.02 0.08
N ARG A 50 16.75 -7.66 1.30
CA ARG A 50 17.53 -7.79 2.53
C ARG A 50 16.66 -8.35 3.65
N CYS A 51 17.30 -8.90 4.68
CA CYS A 51 16.57 -9.55 5.77
C CYS A 51 15.73 -8.56 6.59
N ARG A 52 14.59 -9.04 7.09
CA ARG A 52 13.68 -8.28 7.95
C ARG A 52 14.20 -8.20 9.39
N GLU A 53 15.34 -7.54 9.55
CA GLU A 53 15.86 -7.17 10.87
C GLU A 53 15.22 -5.86 11.33
N ARG A 54 15.05 -5.69 12.64
CA ARG A 54 14.59 -4.42 13.22
C ARG A 54 15.77 -3.44 13.14
N PRO A 55 15.78 -2.49 12.19
CA PRO A 55 16.98 -1.74 11.88
C PRO A 55 17.24 -0.67 12.91
N ALA A 56 18.48 -0.17 12.90
CA ALA A 56 18.89 0.92 13.75
C ALA A 56 18.34 2.29 13.36
N ALA A 57 17.95 2.44 12.12
CA ALA A 57 17.17 3.57 11.65
C ALA A 57 16.33 3.04 10.50
N ARG A 58 15.06 3.43 10.47
CA ARG A 58 14.20 3.15 9.32
C ARG A 58 14.33 4.31 8.37
N VAL A 59 15.16 4.12 7.35
CA VAL A 59 15.35 5.11 6.28
C VAL A 59 14.27 4.87 5.24
N ALA A 60 13.51 5.93 4.96
CA ALA A 60 12.50 5.92 3.93
C ALA A 60 13.07 6.56 2.66
N GLU A 61 13.05 5.80 1.58
CA GLU A 61 13.33 6.27 0.22
C GLU A 61 12.03 6.25 -0.59
N CYS A 62 12.03 6.84 -1.77
CA CYS A 62 10.85 6.80 -2.63
C CYS A 62 11.17 6.87 -4.11
N ILE A 63 10.19 6.41 -4.89
CA ILE A 63 10.12 6.60 -6.33
C ILE A 63 8.79 7.23 -6.70
N ASP A 64 8.78 8.00 -7.78
CA ASP A 64 7.56 8.64 -8.25
C ASP A 64 6.58 7.63 -8.83
N PHE A 65 5.30 7.97 -8.70
CA PHE A 65 4.20 7.21 -9.26
C PHE A 65 3.25 8.16 -9.96
N GLU A 66 3.02 7.92 -11.24
CA GLU A 66 2.13 8.72 -12.07
C GLU A 66 1.17 7.82 -12.87
N ILE A 67 -0.07 8.26 -12.94
CA ILE A 67 -1.08 7.82 -13.89
C ILE A 67 -1.41 9.02 -14.75
N ASP A 68 -1.02 8.94 -16.01
CA ASP A 68 -1.31 9.95 -17.02
C ASP A 68 -2.83 10.16 -17.22
N PRO A 69 -3.25 11.27 -17.85
CA PRO A 69 -4.66 11.57 -18.02
C PRO A 69 -5.48 10.55 -18.82
N VAL A 70 -4.84 9.82 -19.74
CA VAL A 70 -5.54 8.82 -20.56
C VAL A 70 -5.89 7.60 -19.70
N ARG A 71 -4.90 7.09 -18.95
CA ARG A 71 -5.10 5.98 -18.01
C ARG A 71 -6.05 6.39 -16.88
N HIS A 72 -5.92 7.60 -16.34
CA HIS A 72 -6.83 8.13 -15.32
C HIS A 72 -8.28 8.13 -15.80
N ALA A 73 -8.55 8.65 -17.00
CA ALA A 73 -9.89 8.68 -17.56
C ALA A 73 -10.47 7.27 -17.74
N ALA A 74 -9.66 6.28 -18.13
CA ALA A 74 -10.09 4.89 -18.24
C ALA A 74 -10.45 4.29 -16.87
N LEU A 75 -9.59 4.47 -15.86
CA LEU A 75 -9.83 4.02 -14.49
C LEU A 75 -11.05 4.72 -13.86
N ARG A 76 -11.27 6.00 -14.17
CA ARG A 76 -12.46 6.73 -13.72
C ARG A 76 -13.74 6.16 -14.34
N ARG A 77 -13.72 5.75 -15.61
CA ARG A 77 -14.86 5.06 -16.23
C ARG A 77 -15.12 3.71 -15.57
N LEU A 78 -14.07 2.95 -15.26
CA LEU A 78 -14.18 1.70 -14.51
C LEU A 78 -14.80 1.93 -13.13
N ALA A 79 -14.30 2.92 -12.39
CA ALA A 79 -14.83 3.29 -11.08
C ALA A 79 -16.33 3.60 -11.15
N VAL A 80 -16.76 4.45 -12.10
CA VAL A 80 -18.17 4.79 -12.30
C VAL A 80 -19.01 3.55 -12.66
N ALA A 81 -18.54 2.70 -13.58
CA ALA A 81 -19.26 1.51 -14.02
C ALA A 81 -19.52 0.50 -12.89
N HIS A 82 -18.64 0.46 -11.88
CA HIS A 82 -18.78 -0.42 -10.71
C HIS A 82 -19.29 0.29 -9.45
N GLY A 83 -19.65 1.58 -9.55
CA GLY A 83 -20.04 2.42 -8.43
C GLY A 83 -18.97 2.53 -7.34
N ALA A 84 -17.70 2.44 -7.74
CA ALA A 84 -16.52 2.54 -6.91
C ALA A 84 -15.86 3.92 -7.03
N THR A 85 -14.88 4.17 -6.18
CA THR A 85 -14.02 5.36 -6.16
C THR A 85 -12.67 5.06 -6.80
N MET A 86 -11.90 6.10 -7.15
CA MET A 86 -10.52 5.92 -7.59
C MET A 86 -9.69 5.18 -6.53
N PHE A 87 -9.87 5.51 -5.25
CA PHE A 87 -9.24 4.79 -4.13
C PHE A 87 -9.50 3.28 -4.17
N GLU A 88 -10.76 2.86 -4.31
CA GLU A 88 -11.15 1.45 -4.35
C GLU A 88 -10.58 0.73 -5.59
N VAL A 89 -10.44 1.43 -6.73
CA VAL A 89 -9.80 0.89 -7.94
C VAL A 89 -8.31 0.65 -7.71
N ILE A 90 -7.59 1.64 -7.16
CA ILE A 90 -6.17 1.49 -6.86
C ILE A 90 -5.95 0.43 -5.77
N HIS A 91 -6.81 0.38 -4.75
CA HIS A 91 -6.77 -0.65 -3.71
C HIS A 91 -6.95 -2.05 -4.31
N ALA A 92 -7.94 -2.27 -5.18
CA ALA A 92 -8.15 -3.56 -5.83
C ALA A 92 -6.95 -3.98 -6.70
N ALA A 93 -6.40 -3.05 -7.50
CA ALA A 93 -5.22 -3.30 -8.31
C ALA A 93 -3.99 -3.63 -7.46
N LEU A 94 -3.78 -2.89 -6.38
CA LEU A 94 -2.69 -3.13 -5.44
C LEU A 94 -2.83 -4.49 -4.76
N ALA A 95 -4.04 -4.86 -4.33
CA ALA A 95 -4.31 -6.18 -3.75
C ALA A 95 -3.98 -7.32 -4.74
N ILE A 96 -4.33 -7.18 -6.02
CA ILE A 96 -3.96 -8.15 -7.07
C ILE A 96 -2.44 -8.28 -7.17
N VAL A 97 -1.70 -7.17 -7.23
CA VAL A 97 -0.23 -7.22 -7.33
C VAL A 97 0.36 -7.89 -6.09
N LEU A 98 -0.02 -7.44 -4.89
CA LEU A 98 0.51 -7.96 -3.63
C LEU A 98 0.19 -9.44 -3.43
N GLY A 99 -1.05 -9.85 -3.69
CA GLY A 99 -1.46 -11.25 -3.58
C GLY A 99 -0.75 -12.15 -4.58
N GLY A 100 -0.49 -11.62 -5.78
CA GLY A 100 0.26 -12.33 -6.81
C GLY A 100 1.74 -12.52 -6.47
N ILE A 101 2.43 -11.46 -6.04
CA ILE A 101 3.86 -11.54 -5.68
C ILE A 101 4.09 -12.32 -4.38
N ALA A 102 3.16 -12.23 -3.42
CA ALA A 102 3.26 -12.94 -2.15
C ALA A 102 2.67 -14.35 -2.18
N ALA A 103 2.04 -14.75 -3.30
CA ALA A 103 1.27 -15.99 -3.43
C ALA A 103 0.24 -16.18 -2.30
N GLN A 104 -0.45 -15.09 -1.94
CA GLN A 104 -1.43 -15.03 -0.85
C GLN A 104 -2.76 -14.49 -1.35
N HIS A 105 -3.86 -15.00 -0.78
CA HIS A 105 -5.20 -14.58 -1.16
C HIS A 105 -5.87 -13.68 -0.12
N ASP A 106 -5.33 -13.57 1.08
CA ASP A 106 -5.89 -12.77 2.16
C ASP A 106 -4.86 -11.75 2.62
N LEU A 107 -5.19 -10.48 2.48
CA LEU A 107 -4.26 -9.36 2.58
C LEU A 107 -4.82 -8.29 3.51
N ALA A 108 -3.95 -7.64 4.26
CA ALA A 108 -4.29 -6.42 5.00
C ALA A 108 -3.49 -5.24 4.46
N ILE A 109 -4.20 -4.21 4.02
CA ILE A 109 -3.64 -2.93 3.58
C ILE A 109 -4.11 -1.84 4.54
N GLY A 110 -3.19 -1.03 5.04
CA GLY A 110 -3.52 0.11 5.87
C GLY A 110 -3.98 1.30 5.04
N THR A 111 -4.87 2.12 5.57
CA THR A 111 -5.15 3.45 5.02
C THR A 111 -5.20 4.50 6.13
N PRO A 112 -4.62 5.68 5.93
CA PRO A 112 -4.69 6.73 6.93
C PRO A 112 -6.03 7.45 6.90
N VAL A 113 -6.49 7.84 8.08
CA VAL A 113 -7.72 8.60 8.26
C VAL A 113 -7.52 9.70 9.29
N ARG A 114 -8.27 10.79 9.15
CA ARG A 114 -8.43 11.77 10.24
C ARG A 114 -9.64 11.40 11.09
N GLN A 115 -9.45 11.38 12.40
CA GLN A 115 -10.48 11.17 13.40
C GLN A 115 -10.44 12.34 14.39
N GLY A 116 -11.44 13.23 14.35
CA GLY A 116 -11.51 14.39 15.25
C GLY A 116 -10.26 15.28 15.21
N GLY A 117 -9.62 15.39 14.04
CA GLY A 117 -8.39 16.17 13.87
C GLY A 117 -7.08 15.41 14.18
N ALA A 118 -7.15 14.30 14.91
CA ALA A 118 -6.03 13.40 15.12
C ALA A 118 -5.92 12.38 13.98
N ALA A 119 -4.72 11.88 13.74
CA ALA A 119 -4.50 10.89 12.71
C ALA A 119 -4.59 9.47 13.27
N ASN A 120 -5.24 8.58 12.51
CA ASN A 120 -5.44 7.18 12.84
C ASN A 120 -5.25 6.34 11.57
N SER A 121 -5.14 5.02 11.73
CA SER A 121 -5.05 4.07 10.62
C SER A 121 -6.22 3.11 10.64
N VAL A 122 -6.74 2.74 9.47
CA VAL A 122 -7.76 1.71 9.30
C VAL A 122 -7.16 0.55 8.54
N VAL A 123 -7.47 -0.67 8.97
CA VAL A 123 -7.05 -1.90 8.27
C VAL A 123 -8.13 -2.29 7.27
N LEU A 124 -7.73 -2.45 6.01
CA LEU A 124 -8.56 -2.89 4.91
C LEU A 124 -8.17 -4.32 4.55
N ARG A 125 -8.98 -5.29 4.96
CA ARG A 125 -8.77 -6.71 4.65
C ARG A 125 -9.41 -7.03 3.30
N THR A 126 -8.63 -7.62 2.41
CA THR A 126 -9.04 -7.93 1.04
C THR A 126 -8.82 -9.41 0.74
N ASP A 127 -9.90 -10.07 0.30
CA ASP A 127 -9.93 -11.50 0.00
C ASP A 127 -10.04 -11.78 -1.52
N LEU A 128 -8.98 -12.38 -2.04
CA LEU A 128 -8.78 -12.84 -3.42
C LEU A 128 -9.13 -14.33 -3.60
N SER A 129 -9.66 -15.00 -2.56
CA SER A 129 -10.05 -16.40 -2.64
C SER A 129 -11.14 -16.64 -3.70
N GLY A 130 -11.10 -17.82 -4.32
CA GLY A 130 -12.03 -18.21 -5.39
C GLY A 130 -11.70 -17.62 -6.75
N ASN A 131 -10.51 -17.04 -6.94
CA ASN A 131 -10.03 -16.49 -8.22
C ASN A 131 -11.03 -15.50 -8.87
N PRO A 132 -11.37 -14.39 -8.17
CA PRO A 132 -12.37 -13.45 -8.64
C PRO A 132 -11.90 -12.73 -9.90
N SER A 133 -12.86 -12.32 -10.73
CA SER A 133 -12.64 -11.28 -11.74
C SER A 133 -12.30 -9.94 -11.10
N ALA A 134 -11.65 -9.04 -11.84
CA ALA A 134 -11.37 -7.69 -11.38
C ALA A 134 -12.65 -6.94 -10.97
N GLY A 135 -13.73 -7.09 -11.73
CA GLY A 135 -15.03 -6.51 -11.41
C GLY A 135 -15.64 -7.07 -10.12
N GLU A 136 -15.53 -8.38 -9.87
CA GLU A 136 -15.98 -9.00 -8.62
C GLU A 136 -15.14 -8.52 -7.44
N LEU A 137 -13.82 -8.47 -7.60
CA LEU A 137 -12.90 -7.99 -6.56
C LEU A 137 -13.20 -6.54 -6.21
N LEU A 138 -13.42 -5.67 -7.19
CA LEU A 138 -13.74 -4.26 -6.96
C LEU A 138 -15.02 -4.09 -6.12
N ARG A 139 -16.04 -4.94 -6.33
CA ARG A 139 -17.23 -4.95 -5.47
C ARG A 139 -16.92 -5.43 -4.04
N ARG A 140 -16.06 -6.45 -3.89
CA ARG A 140 -15.63 -6.93 -2.57
C ARG A 140 -14.89 -5.83 -1.81
N VAL A 141 -13.89 -5.21 -2.44
CA VAL A 141 -13.10 -4.10 -1.91
C VAL A 141 -14.00 -2.94 -1.49
N ARG A 142 -14.89 -2.47 -2.38
CA ARG A 142 -15.85 -1.41 -2.04
C ARG A 142 -16.69 -1.72 -0.81
N THR A 143 -17.17 -2.96 -0.69
CA THR A 143 -17.99 -3.38 0.45
C THR A 143 -17.17 -3.39 1.75
N ALA A 144 -15.97 -3.97 1.70
CA ALA A 144 -15.06 -4.08 2.83
C ALA A 144 -14.55 -2.70 3.29
N ASP A 145 -14.12 -1.86 2.36
CA ASP A 145 -13.57 -0.53 2.64
C ASP A 145 -14.61 0.36 3.31
N ARG A 146 -15.85 0.37 2.80
CA ARG A 146 -16.94 1.12 3.43
C ARG A 146 -17.25 0.63 4.84
N ALA A 147 -17.28 -0.68 5.05
CA ALA A 147 -17.54 -1.26 6.36
C ALA A 147 -16.42 -0.94 7.38
N ALA A 148 -15.16 -0.98 6.93
CA ALA A 148 -13.99 -0.62 7.72
C ALA A 148 -13.95 0.88 8.05
N LEU A 149 -14.13 1.74 7.06
CA LEU A 149 -14.08 3.21 7.21
C LEU A 149 -15.26 3.75 8.04
N ALA A 150 -16.41 3.10 8.04
CA ALA A 150 -17.53 3.44 8.93
C ALA A 150 -17.16 3.29 10.42
N ARG A 151 -16.12 2.51 10.74
CA ARG A 151 -15.63 2.19 12.08
C ARG A 151 -14.24 2.77 12.37
N ARG A 152 -13.84 3.77 11.59
CA ARG A 152 -12.54 4.47 11.70
C ARG A 152 -12.28 5.15 13.04
N GLN A 153 -13.30 5.23 13.91
CA GLN A 153 -13.22 5.85 15.23
C GLN A 153 -12.54 4.93 16.27
N VAL A 154 -12.40 3.64 15.97
CA VAL A 154 -11.65 2.72 16.83
C VAL A 154 -10.15 3.00 16.63
N PRO A 155 -9.39 3.35 17.70
CA PRO A 155 -7.97 3.63 17.58
C PRO A 155 -7.19 2.40 17.09
N PHE A 156 -6.31 2.59 16.10
CA PHE A 156 -5.47 1.53 15.56
C PHE A 156 -4.66 0.81 16.64
N ALA A 157 -4.08 1.57 17.58
CA ALA A 157 -3.31 1.01 18.69
C ALA A 157 -4.09 -0.02 19.51
N ARG A 158 -5.41 0.17 19.64
CA ARG A 158 -6.30 -0.78 20.33
C ARG A 158 -6.53 -2.04 19.50
N LEU A 159 -6.68 -1.91 18.18
CA LEU A 159 -6.77 -3.07 17.29
C LEU A 159 -5.48 -3.87 17.29
N ALA A 160 -4.33 -3.19 17.21
CA ALA A 160 -3.02 -3.83 17.27
C ALA A 160 -2.82 -4.58 18.60
N ALA A 161 -3.19 -3.99 19.74
CA ALA A 161 -3.06 -4.66 21.03
C ALA A 161 -3.89 -5.96 21.16
N LEU A 162 -5.00 -6.07 20.41
CA LEU A 162 -5.93 -7.20 20.49
C LEU A 162 -5.69 -8.27 19.42
N PHE A 163 -5.25 -7.86 18.23
CA PHE A 163 -5.25 -8.71 17.04
C PHE A 163 -3.88 -8.82 16.35
N ALA A 164 -2.88 -8.05 16.78
CA ALA A 164 -1.56 -8.19 16.19
C ALA A 164 -0.99 -9.59 16.48
N PRO A 165 -0.50 -10.30 15.47
CA PRO A 165 0.28 -11.51 15.67
C PRO A 165 1.50 -11.20 16.55
N ALA A 166 2.00 -12.23 17.24
CA ALA A 166 3.29 -12.15 17.94
C ALA A 166 4.44 -12.09 16.92
N SER A 167 4.71 -10.93 16.34
CA SER A 167 5.87 -10.73 15.46
C SER A 167 6.38 -9.29 15.52
N GLY A 168 7.70 -9.15 15.64
CA GLY A 168 8.43 -7.88 15.63
C GLY A 168 9.11 -7.58 14.29
N ALA A 169 9.73 -6.39 14.23
CA ALA A 169 10.36 -5.71 13.08
C ALA A 169 9.41 -4.94 12.13
N THR A 170 8.21 -5.45 11.86
CA THR A 170 7.23 -4.83 10.95
C THR A 170 6.04 -4.18 11.68
N HIS A 171 5.22 -3.44 10.92
CA HIS A 171 4.00 -2.82 11.44
C HIS A 171 2.92 -3.86 11.78
N PRO A 172 2.20 -3.74 12.92
CA PRO A 172 1.58 -4.87 13.62
C PRO A 172 0.39 -5.57 12.93
N LEU A 173 -0.28 -4.92 11.96
CA LEU A 173 -1.45 -5.50 11.27
C LEU A 173 -1.38 -5.44 9.74
N PHE A 174 -0.43 -4.69 9.19
CA PHE A 174 -0.26 -4.55 7.74
C PHE A 174 1.15 -4.09 7.43
N GLN A 175 1.69 -4.49 6.27
CA GLN A 175 3.01 -4.05 5.78
C GLN A 175 2.91 -3.02 4.67
N VAL A 176 1.72 -2.86 4.06
CA VAL A 176 1.50 -1.92 2.96
C VAL A 176 0.44 -0.91 3.35
N MET A 177 0.67 0.36 3.02
CA MET A 177 -0.28 1.44 3.23
C MET A 177 -0.66 2.10 1.90
N LEU A 178 -1.93 2.46 1.75
CA LEU A 178 -2.46 3.23 0.62
C LEU A 178 -3.15 4.50 1.12
N ALA A 179 -2.64 5.65 0.69
CA ALA A 179 -3.19 6.97 0.94
C ALA A 179 -3.51 7.63 -0.41
N VAL A 180 -4.77 8.01 -0.62
CA VAL A 180 -5.20 8.74 -1.82
C VAL A 180 -6.02 9.96 -1.39
N GLY A 181 -5.36 11.10 -1.22
CA GLY A 181 -5.98 12.36 -0.80
C GLY A 181 -6.67 12.33 0.57
N GLN A 182 -6.34 11.37 1.45
CA GLN A 182 -7.11 11.09 2.66
C GLN A 182 -6.78 12.03 3.84
N VAL A 183 -5.52 12.46 3.97
CA VAL A 183 -5.05 13.18 5.18
C VAL A 183 -4.36 14.52 4.91
N GLY A 184 -4.38 14.99 3.66
CA GLY A 184 -3.93 16.33 3.28
C GLY A 184 -2.44 16.40 2.93
N ASP A 185 -1.53 15.88 3.76
CA ASP A 185 -0.11 15.64 3.42
C ASP A 185 0.22 14.14 3.45
N ASP A 186 -0.34 13.42 2.47
CA ASP A 186 -0.21 11.95 2.38
C ASP A 186 1.24 11.48 2.25
N LEU A 187 2.15 12.30 1.71
CA LEU A 187 3.55 11.94 1.55
C LEU A 187 4.31 11.99 2.88
N ALA A 188 4.08 13.04 3.69
CA ALA A 188 4.60 13.07 5.05
C ALA A 188 4.05 11.91 5.89
N TRP A 189 2.77 11.57 5.68
CA TRP A 189 2.16 10.42 6.32
C TRP A 189 2.83 9.10 5.92
N ALA A 190 3.04 8.87 4.63
CA ALA A 190 3.72 7.66 4.13
C ALA A 190 5.14 7.53 4.68
N ALA A 191 5.91 8.61 4.73
CA ALA A 191 7.24 8.60 5.33
C ALA A 191 7.21 8.26 6.84
N ARG A 192 6.24 8.82 7.59
CA ARG A 192 6.04 8.46 9.00
C ARG A 192 5.64 6.99 9.15
N ALA A 193 4.73 6.50 8.31
CA ALA A 193 4.29 5.10 8.35
C ALA A 193 5.46 4.13 8.11
N VAL A 194 6.36 4.44 7.16
CA VAL A 194 7.58 3.65 6.93
C VAL A 194 8.52 3.69 8.14
N ALA A 195 8.70 4.87 8.75
CA ALA A 195 9.44 4.99 10.01
C ALA A 195 8.79 4.18 11.15
N ASP A 196 7.46 4.04 11.16
CA ASP A 196 6.71 3.25 12.13
C ASP A 196 6.68 1.74 11.80
N GLY A 197 7.23 1.34 10.64
CA GLY A 197 7.51 -0.05 10.28
C GLY A 197 6.66 -0.60 9.15
N VAL A 198 5.93 0.25 8.44
CA VAL A 198 5.32 -0.09 7.15
C VAL A 198 6.45 -0.31 6.14
N GLU A 199 6.32 -1.33 5.30
CA GLU A 199 7.32 -1.69 4.30
C GLU A 199 7.22 -0.80 3.07
N LEU A 200 5.99 -0.63 2.57
CA LEU A 200 5.67 0.18 1.39
C LEU A 200 4.45 1.06 1.68
N ALA A 201 4.52 2.34 1.35
CA ALA A 201 3.44 3.29 1.49
C ALA A 201 3.22 4.08 0.19
N PHE A 202 2.03 3.92 -0.39
CA PHE A 202 1.59 4.63 -1.58
C PHE A 202 0.94 5.95 -1.14
N ALA A 203 1.53 7.08 -1.50
CA ALA A 203 1.00 8.41 -1.22
C ALA A 203 0.63 9.10 -2.52
N LEU A 204 -0.66 9.05 -2.87
CA LEU A 204 -1.18 9.48 -4.16
C LEU A 204 -2.18 10.62 -4.00
N ARG A 205 -2.31 11.45 -5.02
CA ARG A 205 -3.29 12.53 -5.11
C ARG A 205 -3.98 12.49 -6.46
N ASP A 206 -5.29 12.51 -6.42
CA ASP A 206 -6.14 12.60 -7.60
C ASP A 206 -6.41 14.08 -7.90
N THR A 207 -5.71 14.62 -8.90
CA THR A 207 -5.67 16.06 -9.18
C THR A 207 -5.62 16.29 -10.70
N TYR A 208 -6.45 17.22 -11.19
CA TYR A 208 -6.49 17.66 -12.60
C TYR A 208 -6.57 16.53 -13.65
N GLY A 209 -7.22 15.41 -13.30
CA GLY A 209 -7.36 14.28 -14.22
C GLY A 209 -6.11 13.42 -14.33
N ALA A 210 -5.18 13.52 -13.39
CA ALA A 210 -4.04 12.61 -13.23
C ALA A 210 -4.00 12.09 -11.80
N LEU A 211 -3.37 10.93 -11.60
CA LEU A 211 -3.04 10.43 -10.26
C LEU A 211 -1.53 10.52 -10.08
N ILE A 212 -1.08 11.46 -9.26
CA ILE A 212 0.35 11.72 -9.04
C ILE A 212 0.72 11.44 -7.59
N GLY A 213 1.96 11.04 -7.35
CA GLY A 213 2.43 10.76 -6.01
C GLY A 213 3.74 10.00 -5.98
N ALA A 214 3.96 9.28 -4.90
CA ALA A 214 5.14 8.46 -4.73
C ALA A 214 4.84 7.15 -4.00
N ILE A 215 5.71 6.17 -4.25
CA ILE A 215 5.82 4.96 -3.44
C ILE A 215 7.00 5.19 -2.50
N VAL A 216 6.70 5.32 -1.21
CA VAL A 216 7.70 5.41 -0.15
C VAL A 216 7.97 4.02 0.38
N TYR A 217 9.22 3.64 0.56
CA TYR A 217 9.60 2.29 0.96
C TYR A 217 10.72 2.30 1.98
N ALA A 218 10.78 1.22 2.76
CA ALA A 218 11.84 0.96 3.72
C ALA A 218 13.12 0.52 3.00
N GLU A 219 14.07 1.44 2.81
CA GLU A 219 15.33 1.20 2.08
C GLU A 219 16.11 0.03 2.69
N GLN A 220 16.01 -0.18 4.00
CA GLN A 220 16.68 -1.30 4.67
C GLN A 220 16.28 -2.68 4.14
N TRP A 221 15.12 -2.83 3.49
CA TRP A 221 14.57 -4.12 3.05
C TRP A 221 14.43 -4.20 1.54
N TYR A 222 14.41 -3.06 0.85
CA TYR A 222 14.13 -2.98 -0.58
C TYR A 222 15.18 -2.15 -1.30
N ASP A 223 15.60 -2.66 -2.45
CA ASP A 223 16.29 -1.92 -3.48
C ASP A 223 15.29 -1.18 -4.36
N ARG A 224 15.73 -0.07 -4.96
CA ARG A 224 14.92 0.73 -5.87
C ARG A 224 14.34 -0.12 -7.02
N GLU A 225 15.14 -1.03 -7.58
CA GLU A 225 14.75 -1.92 -8.68
C GLU A 225 13.53 -2.79 -8.34
N THR A 226 13.46 -3.28 -7.10
CA THR A 226 12.33 -4.10 -6.62
C THR A 226 11.05 -3.28 -6.55
N ILE A 227 11.13 -2.03 -6.08
CA ILE A 227 9.97 -1.13 -6.00
C ILE A 227 9.54 -0.67 -7.40
N GLU A 228 10.48 -0.44 -8.32
CA GLU A 228 10.20 -0.16 -9.73
C GLU A 228 9.49 -1.33 -10.40
N SER A 229 9.89 -2.56 -10.07
CA SER A 229 9.24 -3.78 -10.53
C SER A 229 7.80 -3.91 -10.01
N ILE A 230 7.54 -3.55 -8.74
CA ILE A 230 6.18 -3.50 -8.17
C ILE A 230 5.34 -2.42 -8.86
N ARG A 231 5.91 -1.22 -9.09
CA ARG A 231 5.26 -0.12 -9.83
C ARG A 231 4.87 -0.55 -11.24
N ALA A 232 5.76 -1.21 -11.97
CA ALA A 232 5.50 -1.70 -13.32
C ALA A 232 4.35 -2.70 -13.36
N ARG A 233 4.30 -3.66 -12.42
CA ARG A 233 3.17 -4.60 -12.28
C ARG A 233 1.86 -3.88 -11.98
N LEU A 234 1.90 -2.87 -11.12
CA LEU A 234 0.72 -2.08 -10.79
C LEU A 234 0.16 -1.37 -12.03
N TRP A 235 1.01 -0.73 -12.85
CA TRP A 235 0.55 -0.15 -14.12
C TRP A 235 -0.07 -1.19 -15.06
N GLN A 236 0.57 -2.36 -15.22
CA GLN A 236 0.04 -3.43 -16.07
C GLN A 236 -1.32 -3.95 -15.59
N VAL A 237 -1.49 -4.12 -14.28
CA VAL A 237 -2.78 -4.53 -13.69
C VAL A 237 -3.83 -3.44 -13.89
N LEU A 238 -3.49 -2.17 -13.65
CA LEU A 238 -4.41 -1.05 -13.85
C LEU A 238 -4.92 -0.97 -15.30
N ASP A 239 -4.01 -1.12 -16.28
CA ASP A 239 -4.37 -1.16 -17.71
C ASP A 239 -5.27 -2.36 -18.05
N THR A 240 -4.97 -3.52 -17.45
CA THR A 240 -5.74 -4.75 -17.67
C THR A 240 -7.15 -4.63 -17.10
N ILE A 241 -7.31 -4.17 -15.86
CA ILE A 241 -8.64 -4.07 -15.25
C ILE A 241 -9.50 -2.97 -15.89
N ALA A 242 -8.87 -1.92 -16.42
CA ALA A 242 -9.58 -0.85 -17.14
C ALA A 242 -10.08 -1.30 -18.52
N SER A 243 -9.37 -2.23 -19.17
CA SER A 243 -9.71 -2.73 -20.50
C SER A 243 -10.58 -3.99 -20.47
N ASP A 244 -10.37 -4.88 -19.50
CA ASP A 244 -11.11 -6.14 -19.32
C ASP A 244 -11.38 -6.41 -17.83
N PRO A 245 -12.48 -5.87 -17.28
CA PRO A 245 -12.88 -6.11 -15.89
C PRO A 245 -13.28 -7.57 -15.61
N SER A 246 -13.47 -8.39 -16.65
CA SER A 246 -13.84 -9.81 -16.52
C SER A 246 -12.62 -10.71 -16.30
N ARG A 247 -11.40 -10.19 -16.55
CA ARG A 247 -10.14 -10.91 -16.30
C ARG A 247 -10.06 -11.34 -14.83
N ARG A 248 -9.70 -12.60 -14.61
CA ARG A 248 -9.55 -13.21 -13.28
C ARG A 248 -8.19 -12.96 -12.67
N PHE A 249 -8.13 -12.94 -11.34
CA PHE A 249 -6.91 -12.74 -10.55
C PHE A 249 -5.73 -13.62 -11.02
N GLY A 250 -5.95 -14.92 -11.19
CA GLY A 250 -4.92 -15.88 -11.62
C GLY A 250 -4.42 -15.69 -13.06
N ASP A 251 -5.17 -14.94 -13.88
CA ASP A 251 -4.82 -14.63 -15.28
C ASP A 251 -4.24 -13.22 -15.42
N MET A 252 -3.99 -12.52 -14.31
CA MET A 252 -3.46 -11.16 -14.35
C MET A 252 -2.00 -11.15 -14.83
N PRO A 253 -1.63 -10.20 -15.72
CA PRO A 253 -0.28 -10.12 -16.25
C PRO A 253 0.68 -9.52 -15.22
N LEU A 254 1.12 -10.36 -14.28
CA LEU A 254 2.04 -9.99 -13.19
C LEU A 254 3.52 -10.16 -13.55
N LEU A 255 3.82 -10.84 -14.65
CA LEU A 255 5.19 -10.92 -15.17
C LEU A 255 5.47 -9.69 -16.03
N THR A 256 6.41 -8.87 -15.55
CA THR A 256 6.93 -7.71 -16.27
C THR A 256 7.69 -8.15 -17.53
N ILE A 257 8.02 -7.21 -18.41
CA ILE A 257 8.86 -7.50 -19.58
C ILE A 257 10.22 -8.04 -19.12
N ASP A 258 10.82 -7.41 -18.12
CA ASP A 258 12.10 -7.82 -17.54
C ASP A 258 12.03 -9.20 -16.91
N ASP A 259 10.93 -9.55 -16.22
CA ASP A 259 10.74 -10.90 -15.69
C ASP A 259 10.73 -11.94 -16.81
N ARG A 260 10.03 -11.63 -17.92
CA ARG A 260 9.96 -12.53 -19.08
C ARG A 260 11.32 -12.67 -19.74
N GLU A 261 12.12 -11.61 -19.82
CA GLU A 261 13.48 -11.66 -20.36
C GLU A 261 14.43 -12.42 -19.44
N ARG A 262 14.36 -12.21 -18.13
CA ARG A 262 15.11 -12.99 -17.12
C ARG A 262 14.73 -14.47 -17.15
N LEU A 263 13.44 -14.79 -17.27
CA LEU A 263 12.97 -16.16 -17.42
C LEU A 263 13.46 -16.76 -18.75
N ARG A 264 13.41 -16.01 -19.84
CA ARG A 264 13.92 -16.45 -21.15
C ARG A 264 15.43 -16.68 -21.13
N SER A 265 16.20 -15.82 -20.48
CA SER A 265 17.65 -15.99 -20.35
C SER A 265 17.99 -17.20 -19.47
N TRP A 266 17.27 -17.39 -18.36
CA TRP A 266 17.38 -18.58 -17.52
C TRP A 266 17.04 -19.86 -18.29
N MET A 267 15.96 -19.88 -19.06
CA MET A 267 15.59 -21.03 -19.92
C MET A 267 16.59 -21.30 -21.06
N ARG A 268 17.43 -20.32 -21.43
CA ARG A 268 18.49 -20.49 -22.44
C ARG A 268 19.84 -20.87 -21.82
N ALA A 269 20.01 -20.74 -20.50
CA ALA A 269 21.24 -21.11 -19.82
C ALA A 269 21.46 -22.65 -19.88
N PRO A 270 22.69 -23.13 -20.12
CA PRO A 270 23.01 -24.55 -20.10
C PRO A 270 22.67 -25.17 -18.74
N GLY A 271 21.88 -26.25 -18.74
CA GLY A 271 21.44 -26.93 -17.50
C GLY A 271 20.07 -26.47 -16.97
N SER A 272 19.41 -25.51 -17.61
CA SER A 272 18.02 -25.17 -17.30
C SER A 272 17.05 -26.29 -17.72
N PRO A 273 15.87 -26.42 -17.07
CA PRO A 273 14.91 -27.49 -17.37
C PRO A 273 14.43 -27.53 -18.82
N GLY A 274 14.54 -26.42 -19.57
CA GLY A 274 14.21 -26.33 -20.99
C GLY A 274 15.31 -26.79 -21.94
N ALA A 275 16.57 -26.86 -21.48
CA ALA A 275 17.71 -27.27 -22.31
C ALA A 275 17.89 -28.79 -22.39
N ALA A 276 17.33 -29.54 -21.45
CA ALA A 276 17.33 -31.00 -21.47
C ALA A 276 16.02 -31.51 -22.12
N GLY A 277 16.13 -32.11 -23.30
CA GLY A 277 15.00 -32.73 -23.99
C GLY A 277 14.16 -33.61 -23.06
N ARG A 278 12.83 -33.46 -23.17
CA ARG A 278 11.75 -34.18 -22.48
C ARG A 278 12.20 -35.50 -21.84
N ARG A 279 12.42 -35.47 -20.53
CA ARG A 279 12.23 -36.64 -19.66
C ARG A 279 11.19 -36.28 -18.62
N THR A 280 10.01 -36.88 -18.74
CA THR A 280 8.91 -36.74 -17.80
C THR A 280 9.28 -37.43 -16.49
N ALA A 281 9.72 -36.65 -15.51
CA ALA A 281 9.70 -37.04 -14.10
C ALA A 281 8.52 -36.32 -13.42
N PRO A 282 7.85 -36.94 -12.42
CA PRO A 282 6.68 -36.35 -11.80
C PRO A 282 7.08 -35.08 -11.05
N VAL A 283 6.26 -34.03 -11.23
CA VAL A 283 6.41 -32.74 -10.53
C VAL A 283 6.14 -32.97 -9.05
N ALA A 284 7.20 -33.07 -8.25
CA ALA A 284 7.12 -32.77 -6.83
C ALA A 284 7.08 -31.24 -6.68
N SER A 285 6.08 -30.73 -5.96
CA SER A 285 5.94 -29.32 -5.62
C SER A 285 7.12 -28.87 -4.74
N ALA A 286 8.18 -28.38 -5.38
CA ALA A 286 9.29 -27.73 -4.69
C ALA A 286 9.11 -26.21 -4.83
N SER A 287 8.69 -25.56 -3.75
CA SER A 287 8.86 -24.12 -3.58
C SER A 287 10.35 -23.78 -3.71
N PRO A 288 10.73 -22.69 -4.40
CA PRO A 288 12.11 -22.23 -4.38
C PRO A 288 12.50 -21.86 -2.93
N PRO A 289 13.73 -22.17 -2.48
CA PRO A 289 14.17 -21.80 -1.15
C PRO A 289 14.28 -20.27 -1.06
N ALA A 290 13.46 -19.66 -0.21
CA ALA A 290 13.67 -18.30 0.23
C ALA A 290 15.00 -18.26 1.00
N VAL A 291 16.01 -17.63 0.40
CA VAL A 291 17.29 -17.40 1.05
C VAL A 291 17.08 -16.29 2.08
N THR A 292 17.03 -16.65 3.35
CA THR A 292 16.94 -15.69 4.47
C THR A 292 18.34 -15.45 5.04
N PRO A 293 18.91 -14.23 4.93
CA PRO A 293 20.07 -13.82 5.70
C PRO A 293 19.80 -13.79 7.22
N ALA A 294 20.81 -13.49 8.05
CA ALA A 294 20.68 -13.47 9.50
C ALA A 294 21.29 -12.22 10.17
N CYS A 295 20.61 -11.76 11.25
CA CYS A 295 21.07 -11.00 12.44
C CYS A 295 21.05 -9.44 12.53
N ALA A 296 20.18 -8.92 13.45
CA ALA A 296 20.40 -7.96 14.58
C ALA A 296 20.76 -6.43 14.47
N GLY A 297 19.95 -5.54 15.11
CA GLY A 297 20.40 -4.35 15.93
C GLY A 297 19.82 -2.92 15.65
N PRO A 298 19.69 -1.98 16.63
CA PRO A 298 18.67 -0.89 16.82
C PRO A 298 19.19 0.60 16.78
N GLY A 299 18.46 1.75 16.79
CA GLY A 299 17.07 2.24 16.53
C GLY A 299 17.06 3.81 16.65
N SER A 300 16.40 4.66 15.80
CA SER A 300 16.06 6.11 16.09
C SER A 300 15.11 6.85 15.08
N ASP A 301 14.46 7.94 15.57
CA ASP A 301 13.26 8.63 15.04
C ASP A 301 13.45 9.93 14.21
N ALA A 302 14.68 10.42 13.98
CA ALA A 302 14.91 11.67 13.20
C ALA A 302 14.75 11.52 11.67
N ALA A 303 14.56 10.28 11.19
CA ALA A 303 14.59 9.93 9.77
C ALA A 303 13.33 10.35 8.98
N ALA A 304 12.15 10.37 9.63
CA ALA A 304 10.87 10.55 8.92
C ALA A 304 10.72 11.91 8.23
N ASP A 305 11.10 13.00 8.91
CA ASP A 305 10.99 14.36 8.36
C ASP A 305 12.03 14.63 7.26
N ALA A 306 13.20 13.98 7.36
CA ALA A 306 14.24 14.06 6.34
C ALA A 306 13.83 13.31 5.07
N ALA A 307 13.27 12.09 5.21
CA ALA A 307 12.75 11.30 4.10
C ALA A 307 11.60 12.00 3.37
N ALA A 308 10.63 12.57 4.08
CA ALA A 308 9.54 13.32 3.45
C ALA A 308 10.05 14.53 2.63
N ARG A 309 11.10 15.21 3.11
CA ARG A 309 11.75 16.30 2.35
C ARG A 309 12.53 15.79 1.15
N ALA A 310 13.25 14.68 1.27
CA ALA A 310 13.96 14.05 0.17
C ALA A 310 12.99 13.62 -0.93
N CYS A 311 11.87 13.01 -0.56
CA CYS A 311 10.81 12.61 -1.48
C CYS A 311 10.13 13.77 -2.18
N ARG A 312 9.82 14.86 -1.46
CA ARG A 312 9.30 16.08 -2.11
C ARG A 312 10.27 16.66 -3.12
N ARG A 313 11.58 16.58 -2.86
CA ARG A 313 12.62 17.06 -3.80
C ARG A 313 12.76 16.15 -5.01
N ALA A 314 12.63 14.84 -4.85
CA ALA A 314 12.63 13.88 -5.96
C ALA A 314 11.41 14.09 -6.86
N ALA A 315 10.21 14.08 -6.28
CA ALA A 315 8.95 14.30 -7.02
C ALA A 315 8.86 15.66 -7.71
N ALA A 316 9.54 16.69 -7.21
CA ALA A 316 9.59 18.01 -7.84
C ALA A 316 10.62 18.11 -8.97
N LYS A 317 11.63 17.23 -9.03
CA LYS A 317 12.67 17.25 -10.07
C LYS A 317 12.26 16.54 -11.35
N ASP A 318 11.40 15.54 -11.26
CA ASP A 318 10.93 14.73 -12.39
C ASP A 318 9.53 15.16 -12.90
N ALA A 319 8.93 16.21 -12.31
CA ALA A 319 7.70 16.81 -12.83
C ALA A 319 7.98 17.47 -14.20
N PRO A 320 7.15 17.24 -15.24
CA PRO A 320 7.32 17.91 -16.52
C PRO A 320 7.25 19.43 -16.33
N GLY A 321 8.28 20.11 -16.82
CA GLY A 321 8.44 21.56 -16.69
C GLY A 321 7.19 22.32 -17.09
N GLU A 322 6.87 23.33 -16.29
CA GLU A 322 5.81 24.32 -16.53
C GLU A 322 5.74 24.70 -18.03
N PRO A 323 4.55 24.71 -18.65
CA PRO A 323 4.44 25.28 -19.98
C PRO A 323 4.75 26.78 -19.85
N ILE A 324 5.85 27.19 -20.47
CA ILE A 324 6.22 28.59 -20.63
C ILE A 324 5.02 29.29 -21.27
N ALA A 325 4.34 30.12 -20.49
CA ALA A 325 3.29 31.00 -20.99
C ALA A 325 3.92 31.95 -22.01
N ALA A 326 3.39 31.92 -23.23
CA ALA A 326 3.67 32.90 -24.29
C ALA A 326 3.04 34.25 -23.97
#